data_AF-A0A1K0G0N6-F1
#
_entry.id   AF-A0A1K0G0N6-F1
#
_cell.length_a   1.000
_cell.length_b   1.000
_cell.length_c   1.000
_cell.angle_alpha   90.00
_cell.angle_beta   90.00
_cell.angle_gamma   90.00
#
_symmetry.space_group_name_H-M   'P 1'
#
loop_
_entity.id
_entity.type
_entity.pdbx_description
1 polymer ?
#
loop_
_entity_poly.entity_id
_entity_poly.type
_entity_poly.pdbx_seq_one_letter_code
_entity_poly.pdbx_strand_id
1 'polypeptide(L)'
;MRLTTRALRRGWLLVAVAVLAAAPAAITATPASAAPRGGELPYVGGLLLSPTRVPATVRGGALAALPASVDLRRYAPPARSQGQVGSCVAWSIGYSIMGYYANRTGGSGAPYAPLFLYLRNVAKGGAPHTGLYPDFVLADARANGIDTQADYWQGTTRWNIAPTRAQIENAKKYRISGYRMLFNGANQGVAAQASIKEALAAGAPVTLGVPIYQDFTRLRSHSLYTSTRGGIRGYHQMAVFGYDAQGIHVRNSWGQDWGNRGDVKLSWAFVNEQAISAHAVYGITTPATPADPSAPVVPAPTVTALSVTDGTAGTLLSISGSGLERTTAVRFGDWAAGFTKWETPDGLKLYVRVPPQNAPGTVDVQVTGDAGNSAVSSATKFTYLPPVPAVTGLSPGSALVFGGATVRLSGTDLTGVTTVRIGTTIVAAKSVTPTSLTFVAPAMPVGSYEVAVNDKYGLSTRAGQFTYRNPPAPTVTALTPRTGPTNKATPVVVTGKDLTGATVTVDGRRVRFTKISATQLRLTLAPHAAGAVAVRITTPGGTSAEATFTYVAPRAQLIRGR
;
A
#
# COMPACT_ATOMS: atom_id res chain seq x y z
N MET A 1 11.01 -54.73 -56.07
CA MET A 1 11.83 -53.59 -56.51
C MET A 1 11.85 -52.55 -55.39
N ARG A 2 12.98 -52.44 -54.66
CA ARG A 2 13.48 -51.35 -53.76
C ARG A 2 12.51 -50.74 -52.71
N LEU A 3 12.71 -51.00 -51.40
CA LEU A 3 13.56 -50.23 -50.42
C LEU A 3 13.02 -48.78 -50.21
N THR A 4 12.66 -48.26 -49.04
CA THR A 4 13.30 -48.32 -47.70
C THR A 4 12.38 -47.88 -46.53
N THR A 5 12.69 -48.42 -45.35
CA THR A 5 12.29 -48.16 -43.95
C THR A 5 12.60 -46.78 -43.35
N ARG A 6 11.84 -46.34 -42.32
CA ARG A 6 12.30 -45.94 -40.94
C ARG A 6 11.16 -45.24 -40.16
N ALA A 7 10.62 -45.84 -39.08
CA ALA A 7 11.10 -45.83 -37.68
C ALA A 7 10.66 -44.58 -36.88
N LEU A 8 9.59 -44.75 -36.09
CA LEU A 8 9.12 -43.85 -35.03
C LEU A 8 10.15 -43.81 -33.88
N ARG A 9 10.65 -42.61 -33.54
CA ARG A 9 11.35 -42.37 -32.27
C ARG A 9 10.51 -41.47 -31.37
N ARG A 10 10.17 -42.00 -30.19
CA ARG A 10 9.65 -41.27 -29.03
C ARG A 10 10.75 -40.36 -28.48
N GLY A 11 10.52 -39.06 -28.46
CA GLY A 11 11.32 -38.06 -27.74
C GLY A 11 10.57 -37.56 -26.52
N TRP A 12 11.19 -37.69 -25.35
CA TRP A 12 10.70 -37.18 -24.07
C TRP A 12 10.82 -35.65 -24.05
N LEU A 13 9.73 -34.92 -23.81
CA LEU A 13 9.77 -33.48 -23.52
C LEU A 13 9.98 -33.26 -22.02
N LEU A 14 11.14 -32.75 -21.65
CA LEU A 14 11.40 -32.07 -20.38
C LEU A 14 10.70 -30.70 -20.42
N VAL A 15 9.69 -30.51 -19.57
CA VAL A 15 9.06 -29.20 -19.35
C VAL A 15 9.95 -28.40 -18.40
N ALA A 16 10.77 -27.52 -18.98
CA ALA A 16 11.43 -26.44 -18.23
C ALA A 16 10.42 -25.30 -18.05
N VAL A 17 9.98 -25.07 -16.82
CA VAL A 17 9.18 -23.88 -16.47
C VAL A 17 10.11 -22.68 -16.46
N ALA A 18 10.17 -21.96 -17.59
CA ALA A 18 10.78 -20.64 -17.64
C ALA A 18 9.86 -19.65 -16.91
N VAL A 19 10.25 -19.23 -15.71
CA VAL A 19 9.68 -18.04 -15.07
C VAL A 19 10.09 -16.84 -15.93
N LEU A 20 9.22 -16.41 -16.86
CA LEU A 20 9.33 -15.11 -17.50
C LEU A 20 9.08 -14.05 -16.41
N ALA A 21 10.15 -13.56 -15.81
CA ALA A 21 10.12 -12.25 -15.17
C ALA A 21 9.86 -11.24 -16.30
N ALA A 22 8.61 -10.77 -16.41
CA ALA A 22 8.28 -9.65 -17.27
C ALA A 22 9.04 -8.42 -16.73
N ALA A 23 10.18 -8.11 -17.35
CA ALA A 23 10.81 -6.81 -17.17
C ALA A 23 9.77 -5.74 -17.57
N PRO A 24 9.63 -4.64 -16.80
CA PRO A 24 8.72 -3.58 -17.18
C PRO A 24 9.16 -3.05 -18.54
N ALA A 25 8.25 -3.09 -19.51
CA ALA A 25 8.49 -2.50 -20.82
C ALA A 25 8.85 -1.02 -20.61
N ALA A 26 10.12 -0.67 -20.88
CA ALA A 26 10.53 0.70 -20.94
C ALA A 26 9.73 1.37 -22.06
N ILE A 27 8.76 2.21 -21.69
CA ILE A 27 8.09 3.11 -22.63
C ILE A 27 9.17 4.09 -23.10
N THR A 28 9.85 3.77 -24.18
CA THR A 28 10.81 4.66 -24.83
C THR A 28 10.04 5.83 -25.42
N ALA A 29 10.03 6.95 -24.70
CA ALA A 29 9.49 8.20 -25.20
C ALA A 29 10.26 8.61 -26.46
N THR A 30 9.53 8.94 -27.52
CA THR A 30 10.10 9.56 -28.72
C THR A 30 10.75 10.90 -28.35
N PRO A 31 12.05 11.11 -28.66
CA PRO A 31 12.72 12.37 -28.39
C PRO A 31 12.10 13.50 -29.22
N ALA A 32 12.05 14.70 -28.65
CA ALA A 32 11.49 15.88 -29.30
C ALA A 32 12.19 16.20 -30.64
N SER A 33 11.40 16.48 -31.68
CA SER A 33 11.90 16.96 -32.98
C SER A 33 11.65 18.46 -33.15
N ALA A 34 12.60 19.19 -33.75
CA ALA A 34 12.54 20.64 -33.93
C ALA A 34 11.74 21.04 -35.19
N ALA A 35 11.01 22.16 -35.16
CA ALA A 35 10.30 22.75 -36.32
C ALA A 35 11.25 23.30 -37.42
N PRO A 36 10.83 23.38 -38.70
CA PRO A 36 11.55 24.11 -39.75
C PRO A 36 11.51 25.63 -39.47
N ARG A 37 12.49 26.38 -40.01
CA ARG A 37 12.63 27.83 -39.78
C ARG A 37 11.50 28.62 -40.48
N GLY A 38 10.90 29.61 -39.82
CA GLY A 38 9.98 30.55 -40.48
C GLY A 38 9.10 31.47 -39.62
N GLY A 39 8.89 31.19 -38.33
CA GLY A 39 8.10 32.05 -37.41
C GLY A 39 8.96 32.90 -36.47
N GLU A 40 8.41 34.02 -35.99
CA GLU A 40 9.04 34.80 -34.91
C GLU A 40 9.18 33.92 -33.66
N LEU A 41 10.37 33.86 -33.08
CA LEU A 41 10.60 33.01 -31.92
C LEU A 41 9.82 33.54 -30.71
N PRO A 42 9.34 32.65 -29.82
CA PRO A 42 8.69 33.09 -28.60
C PRO A 42 9.62 33.96 -27.74
N TYR A 43 9.08 34.97 -27.07
CA TYR A 43 9.86 35.81 -26.16
C TYR A 43 10.34 35.02 -24.95
N VAL A 44 11.62 35.20 -24.62
CA VAL A 44 12.32 34.57 -23.49
C VAL A 44 12.96 35.68 -22.65
N GLY A 45 13.11 35.48 -21.33
CA GLY A 45 13.72 36.47 -20.44
C GLY A 45 12.71 37.22 -19.57
N GLY A 46 11.46 36.77 -19.52
CA GLY A 46 10.43 37.34 -18.65
C GLY A 46 10.54 36.95 -17.17
N LEU A 47 11.48 36.06 -16.81
CA LEU A 47 11.76 35.66 -15.44
C LEU A 47 13.06 36.31 -14.96
N LEU A 48 12.98 37.08 -13.87
CA LEU A 48 14.13 37.56 -13.11
C LEU A 48 14.39 36.65 -11.91
N LEU A 49 15.67 36.42 -11.60
CA LEU A 49 16.10 35.53 -10.53
C LEU A 49 16.32 36.30 -9.24
N SER A 50 15.61 35.91 -8.18
CA SER A 50 15.85 36.48 -6.86
C SER A 50 17.26 36.07 -6.37
N PRO A 51 18.05 37.00 -5.80
CA PRO A 51 19.41 36.72 -5.32
C PRO A 51 19.42 35.83 -4.08
N THR A 52 18.30 35.73 -3.35
CA THR A 52 18.20 34.97 -2.11
C THR A 52 18.00 33.48 -2.38
N ARG A 53 19.01 32.64 -2.10
CA ARG A 53 18.87 31.19 -2.25
C ARG A 53 18.01 30.60 -1.13
N VAL A 54 16.99 29.83 -1.51
CA VAL A 54 16.12 29.08 -0.60
C VAL A 54 16.15 27.60 -0.99
N PRO A 55 16.69 26.70 -0.15
CA PRO A 55 16.72 25.27 -0.43
C PRO A 55 15.31 24.67 -0.56
N ALA A 56 15.18 23.65 -1.39
CA ALA A 56 13.95 22.89 -1.52
C ALA A 56 13.57 22.22 -0.20
N THR A 57 12.36 22.53 0.27
CA THR A 57 11.81 21.97 1.51
C THR A 57 10.68 20.99 1.20
N VAL A 58 10.75 19.81 1.83
CA VAL A 58 9.70 18.78 1.81
C VAL A 58 9.16 18.69 3.22
N ARG A 59 7.85 18.58 3.40
CA ARG A 59 7.30 18.30 4.73
C ARG A 59 7.70 16.87 5.11
N GLY A 60 8.63 16.74 6.06
CA GLY A 60 9.14 15.45 6.52
C GLY A 60 8.01 14.55 6.99
N GLY A 61 7.71 13.50 6.20
CA GLY A 61 6.71 12.51 6.57
C GLY A 61 6.16 11.61 5.46
N ALA A 62 6.18 11.98 4.16
CA ALA A 62 5.30 11.26 3.21
C ALA A 62 5.74 11.16 1.74
N LEU A 63 7.03 11.12 1.39
CA LEU A 63 7.39 10.77 -0.01
C LEU A 63 6.98 9.34 -0.40
N ALA A 64 6.89 8.43 0.57
CA ALA A 64 6.48 7.03 0.35
C ALA A 64 4.96 6.84 0.13
N ALA A 65 4.14 7.89 0.27
CA ALA A 65 2.68 7.81 0.18
C ALA A 65 2.08 8.68 -0.95
N LEU A 66 2.90 9.33 -1.77
CA LEU A 66 2.40 10.14 -2.88
C LEU A 66 1.87 9.26 -4.03
N PRO A 67 0.79 9.67 -4.72
CA PRO A 67 0.33 8.98 -5.93
C PRO A 67 1.44 8.82 -6.97
N ALA A 68 1.41 7.72 -7.73
CA ALA A 68 2.39 7.49 -8.80
C ALA A 68 2.32 8.56 -9.92
N SER A 69 1.15 9.18 -10.10
CA SER A 69 0.94 10.30 -11.00
C SER A 69 -0.20 11.20 -10.52
N VAL A 70 -0.16 12.46 -10.95
CA VAL A 70 -1.20 13.47 -10.74
C VAL A 70 -1.39 14.25 -12.04
N ASP A 71 -2.63 14.48 -12.44
CA ASP A 71 -2.97 15.35 -13.57
C ASP A 71 -4.12 16.31 -13.23
N LEU A 72 -3.78 17.59 -13.06
CA LEU A 72 -4.71 18.67 -12.75
C LEU A 72 -5.18 19.42 -14.02
N ARG A 73 -4.70 19.05 -15.21
CA ARG A 73 -4.92 19.81 -16.45
C ARG A 73 -6.37 19.87 -16.88
N ARG A 74 -7.25 18.99 -16.38
CA ARG A 74 -8.69 19.02 -16.65
C ARG A 74 -9.37 20.35 -16.31
N TYR A 75 -8.80 21.12 -15.38
CA TYR A 75 -9.28 22.46 -15.05
C TYR A 75 -8.37 23.57 -15.60
N ALA A 76 -7.19 23.25 -16.13
CA ALA A 76 -6.27 24.26 -16.62
C ALA A 76 -6.82 24.90 -17.91
N PRO A 77 -6.83 26.25 -18.03
CA PRO A 77 -7.33 26.93 -19.22
C PRO A 77 -6.42 26.64 -20.43
N PRO A 78 -6.96 26.65 -21.67
CA PRO A 78 -6.16 26.45 -22.87
C PRO A 78 -4.95 27.38 -22.93
N ALA A 79 -3.82 26.92 -23.44
CA ALA A 79 -2.64 27.78 -23.57
C ALA A 79 -2.93 28.99 -24.48
N ARG A 80 -2.39 30.14 -24.10
CA ARG A 80 -2.44 31.39 -24.87
C ARG A 80 -1.04 31.99 -24.97
N SER A 81 -0.87 32.93 -25.89
CA SER A 81 0.43 33.55 -26.16
C SER A 81 0.60 34.84 -25.36
N GLN A 82 1.77 35.02 -24.75
CA GLN A 82 2.22 36.27 -24.13
C GLN A 82 2.70 37.31 -25.14
N GLY A 83 2.79 36.94 -26.43
CA GLY A 83 3.40 37.79 -27.46
C GLY A 83 4.87 38.07 -27.20
N GLN A 84 5.33 39.26 -27.61
CA GLN A 84 6.72 39.71 -27.47
C GLN A 84 6.98 40.50 -26.17
N VAL A 85 6.27 40.16 -25.08
CA VAL A 85 6.40 40.82 -23.77
C VAL A 85 7.01 39.86 -22.77
N GLY A 86 7.92 40.33 -21.90
CA GLY A 86 8.53 39.61 -20.80
C GLY A 86 7.59 39.25 -19.63
N SER A 87 6.34 38.88 -19.92
CA SER A 87 5.26 38.72 -18.94
C SER A 87 5.01 37.28 -18.49
N CYS A 88 5.89 36.33 -18.82
CA CYS A 88 5.66 34.90 -18.57
C CYS A 88 5.32 34.55 -17.11
N VAL A 89 5.94 35.24 -16.15
CA VAL A 89 5.62 35.10 -14.72
C VAL A 89 4.15 35.44 -14.44
N ALA A 90 3.66 36.56 -14.97
CA ALA A 90 2.27 36.97 -14.83
C ALA A 90 1.29 36.03 -15.58
N TRP A 91 1.71 35.45 -16.71
CA TRP A 91 0.91 34.45 -17.44
C TRP A 91 0.80 33.11 -16.71
N SER A 92 1.90 32.66 -16.11
CA SER A 92 1.93 31.45 -15.28
C SER A 92 0.96 31.59 -14.10
N ILE A 93 1.08 32.68 -13.35
CA ILE A 93 0.29 32.93 -12.13
C ILE A 93 -1.16 33.32 -12.48
N GLY A 94 -1.33 34.42 -13.21
CA GLY A 94 -2.61 35.08 -13.40
C GLY A 94 -3.53 34.40 -14.42
N TYR A 95 -3.01 34.00 -15.58
CA TYR A 95 -3.86 33.33 -16.57
C TYR A 95 -4.00 31.83 -16.27
N SER A 96 -2.86 31.14 -16.12
CA SER A 96 -2.87 29.67 -16.07
C SER A 96 -3.33 29.14 -14.72
N ILE A 97 -2.66 29.54 -13.62
CA ILE A 97 -2.93 28.99 -12.29
C ILE A 97 -4.21 29.55 -11.68
N MET A 98 -4.45 30.87 -11.74
CA MET A 98 -5.74 31.41 -11.26
C MET A 98 -6.91 30.94 -12.13
N GLY A 99 -6.73 30.83 -13.46
CA GLY A 99 -7.75 30.24 -14.33
C GLY A 99 -8.05 28.77 -14.01
N TYR A 100 -7.03 27.99 -13.62
CA TYR A 100 -7.23 26.63 -13.10
C TYR A 100 -8.16 26.62 -11.88
N TYR A 101 -7.92 27.52 -10.92
CA TYR A 101 -8.77 27.58 -9.73
C TYR A 101 -10.18 28.07 -10.07
N ALA A 102 -10.33 29.07 -10.95
CA ALA A 102 -11.64 29.54 -11.40
C ALA A 102 -12.46 28.40 -12.03
N ASN A 103 -11.86 27.62 -12.93
CA ASN A 103 -12.51 26.44 -13.53
C ASN A 103 -12.78 25.33 -12.50
N ARG A 104 -11.92 25.16 -11.50
CA ARG A 104 -12.07 24.12 -10.47
C ARG A 104 -13.15 24.46 -9.43
N THR A 105 -13.30 25.73 -9.07
CA THR A 105 -14.17 26.18 -7.96
C THR A 105 -15.39 26.96 -8.42
N GLY A 106 -15.58 27.18 -9.72
CA GLY A 106 -16.62 28.09 -10.24
C GLY A 106 -16.36 29.56 -9.92
N GLY A 107 -15.09 29.94 -9.72
CA GLY A 107 -14.68 31.31 -9.41
C GLY A 107 -14.97 32.27 -10.56
N SER A 108 -15.42 33.49 -10.23
CA SER A 108 -15.80 34.50 -11.22
C SER A 108 -14.59 35.28 -11.78
N GLY A 109 -14.81 35.97 -12.91
CA GLY A 109 -13.86 36.93 -13.49
C GLY A 109 -12.74 36.34 -14.35
N ALA A 110 -12.64 35.01 -14.48
CA ALA A 110 -11.76 34.40 -15.46
C ALA A 110 -12.29 34.64 -16.90
N PRO A 111 -11.40 34.78 -17.91
CA PRO A 111 -9.95 34.78 -17.80
C PRO A 111 -9.41 36.08 -17.18
N TYR A 112 -8.44 35.95 -16.28
CA TYR A 112 -7.74 37.10 -15.69
C TYR A 112 -6.70 37.67 -16.67
N ALA A 113 -6.26 38.91 -16.46
CA ALA A 113 -5.43 39.68 -17.40
C ALA A 113 -3.93 39.74 -16.98
N PRO A 114 -3.05 38.86 -17.51
CA PRO A 114 -1.62 38.88 -17.19
C PRO A 114 -0.92 40.21 -17.43
N LEU A 115 -1.31 40.95 -18.47
CA LEU A 115 -0.66 42.22 -18.77
C LEU A 115 -0.91 43.26 -17.68
N PHE A 116 -2.09 43.25 -17.04
CA PHE A 116 -2.36 44.08 -15.86
C PHE A 116 -1.37 43.76 -14.74
N LEU A 117 -1.24 42.48 -14.40
CA LEU A 117 -0.34 42.03 -13.34
C LEU A 117 1.14 42.31 -13.71
N TYR A 118 1.50 42.21 -14.98
CA TYR A 118 2.82 42.58 -15.49
C TYR A 118 3.11 44.07 -15.32
N LEU A 119 2.23 44.96 -15.77
CA LEU A 119 2.46 46.41 -15.69
C LEU A 119 2.47 46.95 -14.26
N ARG A 120 1.87 46.24 -13.31
CA ARG A 120 1.96 46.58 -11.88
C ARG A 120 3.29 46.20 -11.24
N ASN A 121 4.02 45.25 -11.82
CA ASN A 121 5.22 44.67 -11.22
C ASN A 121 6.51 44.91 -12.03
N VAL A 122 6.40 45.29 -13.30
CA VAL A 122 7.58 45.62 -14.13
C VAL A 122 8.18 46.94 -13.67
N ALA A 123 9.52 47.03 -13.68
CA ALA A 123 10.20 48.29 -13.44
C ALA A 123 9.72 49.36 -14.44
N LYS A 124 9.52 50.60 -13.96
CA LYS A 124 9.04 51.73 -14.78
C LYS A 124 9.93 51.90 -16.02
N GLY A 125 9.33 51.93 -17.21
CA GLY A 125 10.05 52.03 -18.48
C GLY A 125 10.68 50.72 -18.98
N GLY A 126 10.57 49.62 -18.22
CA GLY A 126 11.12 48.31 -18.60
C GLY A 126 10.25 47.52 -19.56
N ALA A 127 8.97 47.86 -19.70
CA ALA A 127 8.10 47.20 -20.67
C ALA A 127 8.53 47.53 -22.12
N PRO A 128 8.45 46.58 -23.06
CA PRO A 128 7.96 45.20 -22.90
C PRO A 128 9.04 44.18 -22.51
N HIS A 129 10.30 44.60 -22.37
CA HIS A 129 11.45 43.68 -22.40
C HIS A 129 11.92 43.19 -21.02
N THR A 130 11.64 43.93 -19.96
CA THR A 130 12.04 43.58 -18.61
C THR A 130 11.12 42.50 -18.03
N GLY A 131 11.72 41.48 -17.41
CA GLY A 131 11.00 40.41 -16.72
C GLY A 131 10.52 40.77 -15.31
N LEU A 132 10.00 39.77 -14.59
CA LEU A 132 9.48 39.92 -13.23
C LEU A 132 10.13 38.93 -12.25
N TYR A 133 10.20 39.31 -10.98
CA TYR A 133 10.51 38.40 -9.86
C TYR A 133 9.22 37.67 -9.42
N PRO A 134 9.17 36.32 -9.42
CA PRO A 134 7.97 35.57 -9.03
C PRO A 134 7.41 35.93 -7.66
N ASP A 135 8.29 36.16 -6.67
CA ASP A 135 7.90 36.50 -5.30
C ASP A 135 7.11 37.80 -5.22
N PHE A 136 7.55 38.85 -5.93
CA PHE A 136 6.87 40.14 -5.92
C PHE A 136 5.50 40.03 -6.60
N VAL A 137 5.43 39.29 -7.71
CA VAL A 137 4.17 39.07 -8.43
C VAL A 137 3.18 38.25 -7.60
N LEU A 138 3.64 37.21 -6.88
CA LEU A 138 2.80 36.42 -5.99
C LEU A 138 2.34 37.23 -4.77
N ALA A 139 3.22 38.03 -4.18
CA ALA A 139 2.86 38.94 -3.09
C ALA A 139 1.80 39.96 -3.55
N ASP A 140 1.97 40.54 -4.73
CA ASP A 140 1.04 41.50 -5.31
C ASP A 140 -0.30 40.87 -5.71
N ALA A 141 -0.28 39.70 -6.36
CA ALA A 141 -1.49 38.95 -6.70
C ALA A 141 -2.30 38.52 -5.46
N ARG A 142 -1.63 38.32 -4.31
CA ARG A 142 -2.29 38.02 -3.03
C ARG A 142 -2.83 39.28 -2.36
N ALA A 143 -2.06 40.36 -2.33
CA ALA A 143 -2.42 41.59 -1.63
C ALA A 143 -3.45 42.42 -2.40
N ASN A 144 -3.20 42.62 -3.69
CA ASN A 144 -3.89 43.61 -4.52
C ASN A 144 -4.63 42.98 -5.72
N GLY A 145 -4.32 41.73 -6.06
CA GLY A 145 -5.06 40.96 -7.06
C GLY A 145 -4.71 41.27 -8.51
N ILE A 146 -5.53 40.74 -9.39
CA ILE A 146 -5.41 40.83 -10.85
C ILE A 146 -6.76 41.21 -11.45
N ASP A 147 -6.75 42.01 -12.51
CA ASP A 147 -7.97 42.35 -13.22
C ASP A 147 -8.45 41.24 -14.17
N THR A 148 -9.69 41.33 -14.63
CA THR A 148 -10.27 40.43 -15.64
C THR A 148 -9.89 40.88 -17.04
N GLN A 149 -9.84 39.96 -18.02
CA GLN A 149 -9.66 40.37 -19.43
C GLN A 149 -10.86 41.14 -19.99
N ALA A 150 -12.02 41.04 -19.36
CA ALA A 150 -13.20 41.82 -19.74
C ALA A 150 -13.03 43.31 -19.41
N ASP A 151 -12.46 43.63 -18.24
CA ASP A 151 -12.23 45.01 -17.78
C ASP A 151 -10.86 45.56 -18.26
N TYR A 152 -9.85 44.68 -18.35
CA TYR A 152 -8.52 44.99 -18.83
C TYR A 152 -8.19 44.18 -20.10
N TRP A 153 -8.74 44.62 -21.24
CA TRP A 153 -8.68 43.92 -22.53
C TRP A 153 -7.37 44.10 -23.31
N GLN A 154 -6.41 44.86 -22.78
CA GLN A 154 -5.20 45.35 -23.47
C GLN A 154 -4.29 44.26 -24.08
N GLY A 155 -4.57 42.98 -23.81
CA GLY A 155 -3.98 41.85 -24.51
C GLY A 155 -2.48 41.71 -24.24
N THR A 156 -1.67 41.66 -25.29
CA THR A 156 -0.21 41.49 -25.23
C THR A 156 0.58 42.61 -25.90
N THR A 157 -0.07 43.62 -26.46
CA THR A 157 0.60 44.64 -27.30
C THR A 157 0.53 46.05 -26.71
N ARG A 158 -0.42 46.35 -25.81
CA ARG A 158 -0.62 47.68 -25.22
C ARG A 158 0.08 47.85 -23.86
N TRP A 159 1.32 47.38 -23.77
CA TRP A 159 2.13 47.43 -22.56
C TRP A 159 2.55 48.86 -22.16
N ASN A 160 2.33 49.85 -23.02
CA ASN A 160 2.59 51.26 -22.75
C ASN A 160 1.42 52.00 -22.08
N ILE A 161 0.30 51.31 -21.81
CA ILE A 161 -0.88 51.90 -21.18
C ILE A 161 -0.99 51.37 -19.75
N ALA A 162 -0.67 52.22 -18.78
CA ALA A 162 -0.79 51.86 -17.36
C ALA A 162 -2.24 51.55 -16.97
N PRO A 163 -2.48 50.61 -16.03
CA PRO A 163 -3.81 50.38 -15.48
C PRO A 163 -4.41 51.64 -14.85
N THR A 164 -5.69 51.89 -15.12
CA THR A 164 -6.43 53.00 -14.52
C THR A 164 -6.72 52.73 -13.04
N ARG A 165 -7.07 53.79 -12.28
CA ARG A 165 -7.51 53.64 -10.89
C ARG A 165 -8.70 52.69 -10.73
N ALA A 166 -9.66 52.73 -11.66
CA ALA A 166 -10.84 51.87 -11.63
C ALA A 166 -10.46 50.39 -11.80
N GLN A 167 -9.57 50.09 -12.75
CA GLN A 167 -9.04 48.73 -12.98
C GLN A 167 -8.23 48.21 -11.78
N ILE A 168 -7.43 49.09 -11.15
CA ILE A 168 -6.71 48.76 -9.92
C ILE A 168 -7.67 48.44 -8.77
N GLU A 169 -8.77 49.17 -8.62
CA GLU A 169 -9.80 48.85 -7.63
C GLU A 169 -10.57 47.57 -7.99
N ASN A 170 -10.86 47.32 -9.27
CA ASN A 170 -11.54 46.11 -9.72
C ASN A 170 -10.71 44.85 -9.43
N ALA A 171 -9.40 44.90 -9.66
CA ALA A 171 -8.48 43.79 -9.44
C ALA A 171 -8.47 43.24 -8.00
N LYS A 172 -8.73 44.09 -6.98
CA LYS A 172 -8.78 43.67 -5.57
C LYS A 172 -9.82 42.57 -5.30
N LYS A 173 -10.81 42.43 -6.19
CA LYS A 173 -11.84 41.39 -6.13
C LYS A 173 -11.28 40.00 -6.43
N TYR A 174 -10.22 39.88 -7.24
CA TYR A 174 -9.70 38.61 -7.75
C TYR A 174 -8.25 38.40 -7.30
N ARG A 175 -8.06 37.58 -6.27
CA ARG A 175 -6.75 37.39 -5.61
C ARG A 175 -6.39 35.91 -5.53
N ILE A 176 -5.11 35.60 -5.46
CA ILE A 176 -4.71 34.26 -4.97
C ILE A 176 -4.94 34.19 -3.46
N SER A 177 -5.38 33.05 -2.94
CA SER A 177 -5.64 32.94 -1.49
C SER A 177 -4.35 32.75 -0.68
N GLY A 178 -3.38 32.04 -1.26
CA GLY A 178 -2.06 31.88 -0.67
C GLY A 178 -1.05 31.29 -1.65
N TYR A 179 0.21 31.27 -1.23
CA TYR A 179 1.28 30.59 -1.96
C TYR A 179 2.38 30.17 -0.97
N ARG A 180 3.24 29.26 -1.41
CA ARG A 180 4.45 28.84 -0.70
C ARG A 180 5.60 28.76 -1.69
N MET A 181 6.72 29.42 -1.38
CA MET A 181 7.98 29.15 -2.05
C MET A 181 8.43 27.72 -1.72
N LEU A 182 8.61 26.90 -2.74
CA LEU A 182 9.16 25.56 -2.59
C LEU A 182 10.68 25.61 -2.57
N PHE A 183 11.27 26.40 -3.47
CA PHE A 183 12.69 26.71 -3.55
C PHE A 183 12.97 27.95 -4.42
N ASN A 184 14.14 28.54 -4.21
CA ASN A 184 14.72 29.55 -5.10
C ASN A 184 16.25 29.38 -5.21
N GLY A 185 16.78 29.53 -6.42
CA GLY A 185 18.16 29.24 -6.79
C GLY A 185 18.34 27.84 -7.39
N ALA A 186 19.38 27.70 -8.21
CA ALA A 186 19.73 26.47 -8.92
C ALA A 186 20.25 25.35 -8.00
N ASN A 187 20.50 24.17 -8.57
CA ASN A 187 21.09 23.00 -7.93
C ASN A 187 20.27 22.47 -6.74
N GLN A 188 18.97 22.29 -6.96
CA GLN A 188 18.03 21.78 -5.93
C GLN A 188 17.88 20.25 -5.98
N GLY A 189 18.26 19.62 -7.10
CA GLY A 189 18.28 18.17 -7.26
C GLY A 189 16.92 17.51 -7.00
N VAL A 190 16.96 16.29 -6.46
CA VAL A 190 15.75 15.49 -6.17
C VAL A 190 14.81 16.13 -5.13
N ALA A 191 15.30 17.08 -4.33
CA ALA A 191 14.46 17.80 -3.38
C ALA A 191 13.48 18.77 -4.08
N ALA A 192 13.87 19.36 -5.22
CA ALA A 192 12.94 20.11 -6.07
C ALA A 192 11.83 19.21 -6.59
N GLN A 193 12.17 18.04 -7.13
CA GLN A 193 11.19 17.05 -7.57
C GLN A 193 10.24 16.65 -6.43
N ALA A 194 10.76 16.36 -5.24
CA ALA A 194 9.96 15.97 -4.09
C ALA A 194 8.95 17.07 -3.67
N SER A 195 9.40 18.32 -3.54
CA SER A 195 8.54 19.45 -3.15
C SER A 195 7.46 19.77 -4.20
N ILE A 196 7.78 19.66 -5.49
CA ILE A 196 6.81 19.81 -6.59
C ILE A 196 5.76 18.70 -6.55
N LYS A 197 6.18 17.44 -6.35
CA LYS A 197 5.23 16.31 -6.23
C LYS A 197 4.29 16.48 -5.04
N GLU A 198 4.81 16.91 -3.89
CA GLU A 198 4.00 17.16 -2.68
C GLU A 198 2.91 18.21 -2.96
N ALA A 199 3.27 19.34 -3.59
CA ALA A 199 2.32 20.40 -3.92
C ALA A 199 1.22 19.92 -4.89
N LEU A 200 1.63 19.25 -5.97
CA LEU A 200 0.69 18.76 -6.98
C LEU A 200 -0.24 17.67 -6.42
N ALA A 201 0.27 16.78 -5.56
CA ALA A 201 -0.54 15.78 -4.86
C ALA A 201 -1.60 16.39 -3.93
N ALA A 202 -1.31 17.56 -3.35
CA ALA A 202 -2.28 18.36 -2.60
C ALA A 202 -3.27 19.13 -3.50
N GLY A 203 -3.19 18.97 -4.82
CA GLY A 203 -4.02 19.67 -5.81
C GLY A 203 -3.63 21.13 -6.05
N ALA A 204 -2.41 21.53 -5.65
CA ALA A 204 -1.88 22.88 -5.81
C ALA A 204 -0.93 22.95 -7.02
N PRO A 205 -1.29 23.66 -8.11
CA PRO A 205 -0.38 23.91 -9.22
C PRO A 205 0.86 24.68 -8.77
N VAL A 206 1.95 24.47 -9.51
CA VAL A 206 3.25 25.09 -9.23
C VAL A 206 3.63 26.03 -10.35
N THR A 207 4.08 27.24 -10.05
CA THR A 207 4.78 28.08 -11.03
C THR A 207 6.29 27.81 -10.92
N LEU A 208 6.90 27.37 -12.02
CA LEU A 208 8.25 26.82 -12.10
C LEU A 208 9.13 27.60 -13.08
N GLY A 209 10.32 27.97 -12.61
CA GLY A 209 11.30 28.74 -13.34
C GLY A 209 12.40 27.84 -13.86
N VAL A 210 12.75 28.01 -15.13
CA VAL A 210 13.80 27.22 -15.80
C VAL A 210 14.57 28.09 -16.80
N PRO A 211 15.85 27.77 -17.10
CA PRO A 211 16.53 28.29 -18.27
C PRO A 211 15.89 27.71 -19.54
N ILE A 212 15.76 28.54 -20.56
CA ILE A 212 15.28 28.14 -21.89
C ILE A 212 16.47 28.03 -22.83
N TYR A 213 16.66 26.81 -23.33
CA TYR A 213 17.66 26.51 -24.36
C TYR A 213 17.08 26.75 -25.75
N GLN A 214 17.96 26.93 -26.73
CA GLN A 214 17.56 27.23 -28.10
C GLN A 214 16.64 26.15 -28.70
N ASP A 215 16.88 24.88 -28.42
CA ASP A 215 16.05 23.77 -28.90
C ASP A 215 14.63 23.77 -28.28
N PHE A 216 14.48 24.20 -27.02
CA PHE A 216 13.18 24.35 -26.37
C PHE A 216 12.23 25.31 -27.11
N THR A 217 12.76 26.37 -27.71
CA THR A 217 11.94 27.35 -28.46
C THR A 217 11.26 26.75 -29.69
N ARG A 218 11.68 25.55 -30.13
CA ARG A 218 11.23 24.92 -31.39
C ARG A 218 10.52 23.57 -31.19
N LEU A 219 10.05 23.28 -29.97
CA LEU A 219 9.35 22.03 -29.66
C LEU A 219 8.04 21.88 -30.44
N ARG A 220 7.74 20.63 -30.82
CA ARG A 220 6.53 20.20 -31.55
C ARG A 220 5.58 19.37 -30.65
N SER A 221 4.48 18.87 -31.23
CA SER A 221 3.51 18.01 -30.54
C SER A 221 4.16 16.71 -30.01
N HIS A 222 3.80 16.34 -28.78
CA HIS A 222 4.23 15.14 -28.03
C HIS A 222 5.70 15.04 -27.59
N SER A 223 6.26 16.14 -27.07
CA SER A 223 7.66 16.20 -26.63
C SER A 223 7.83 15.97 -25.12
N LEU A 224 8.46 14.85 -24.72
CA LEU A 224 9.20 14.77 -23.46
C LEU A 224 10.53 15.51 -23.64
N TYR A 225 10.72 16.59 -22.91
CA TYR A 225 11.91 17.42 -22.99
C TYR A 225 13.01 16.91 -22.03
N THR A 226 14.10 16.45 -22.62
CA THR A 226 15.27 15.86 -21.95
C THR A 226 16.59 16.53 -22.32
N SER A 227 16.56 17.55 -23.19
CA SER A 227 17.71 18.11 -23.90
C SER A 227 18.06 19.51 -23.36
N THR A 228 19.31 19.93 -23.58
CA THR A 228 19.83 21.28 -23.26
C THR A 228 20.69 21.80 -24.41
N ARG A 229 20.21 21.65 -25.67
CA ARG A 229 21.04 21.92 -26.86
C ARG A 229 21.02 23.39 -27.26
N GLY A 230 22.21 23.92 -27.53
CA GLY A 230 22.44 25.32 -27.89
C GLY A 230 22.58 26.22 -26.65
N GLY A 231 22.78 27.51 -26.87
CA GLY A 231 22.92 28.48 -25.78
C GLY A 231 21.59 28.75 -25.05
N ILE A 232 21.71 29.16 -23.79
CA ILE A 232 20.58 29.70 -23.01
C ILE A 232 20.11 31.00 -23.68
N ARG A 233 18.81 31.09 -23.97
CA ARG A 233 18.15 32.27 -24.55
C ARG A 233 17.62 33.22 -23.48
N GLY A 234 17.46 32.73 -22.26
CA GLY A 234 17.00 33.48 -21.10
C GLY A 234 16.24 32.56 -20.14
N TYR A 235 15.60 33.16 -19.14
CA TYR A 235 14.83 32.43 -18.13
C TYR A 235 13.33 32.60 -18.34
N HIS A 236 12.55 31.58 -17.95
CA HIS A 236 11.12 31.52 -18.23
C HIS A 236 10.31 30.77 -17.15
N GLN A 237 9.01 31.08 -17.07
CA GLN A 237 8.05 30.62 -16.07
C GLN A 237 6.67 30.44 -16.74
N MET A 238 5.85 29.39 -16.66
CA MET A 238 6.06 28.00 -16.29
C MET A 238 4.96 27.42 -15.37
N ALA A 239 3.70 27.24 -15.79
CA ALA A 239 2.68 26.62 -14.92
C ALA A 239 2.73 25.08 -14.98
N VAL A 240 2.89 24.42 -13.84
CA VAL A 240 2.96 22.96 -13.70
C VAL A 240 1.64 22.44 -13.14
N PHE A 241 1.04 21.48 -13.83
CA PHE A 241 -0.28 20.93 -13.50
C PHE A 241 -0.28 19.44 -13.19
N GLY A 242 0.87 18.77 -13.24
CA GLY A 242 0.88 17.34 -12.97
C GLY A 242 2.26 16.74 -13.02
N TYR A 243 2.34 15.47 -12.67
CA TYR A 243 3.54 14.67 -12.79
C TYR A 243 3.23 13.19 -12.98
N ASP A 244 4.22 12.46 -13.47
CA ASP A 244 4.24 11.00 -13.48
C ASP A 244 5.67 10.49 -13.29
N ALA A 245 5.91 9.23 -13.66
CA ALA A 245 7.20 8.58 -13.56
C ALA A 245 8.33 9.28 -14.37
N GLN A 246 8.01 9.92 -15.50
CA GLN A 246 9.03 10.49 -16.38
C GLN A 246 9.33 11.97 -16.08
N GLY A 247 8.34 12.71 -15.56
CA GLY A 247 8.51 14.14 -15.35
C GLY A 247 7.24 14.88 -14.97
N ILE A 248 7.24 16.19 -15.23
CA ILE A 248 6.13 17.10 -14.94
C ILE A 248 5.41 17.56 -16.20
N HIS A 249 4.10 17.78 -16.09
CA HIS A 249 3.26 18.36 -17.13
C HIS A 249 3.17 19.87 -16.96
N VAL A 250 3.64 20.61 -17.97
CA VAL A 250 3.81 22.06 -17.93
C VAL A 250 3.00 22.72 -19.04
N ARG A 251 2.25 23.77 -18.69
CA ARG A 251 1.57 24.68 -19.63
C ARG A 251 2.40 25.94 -19.82
N ASN A 252 2.69 26.24 -21.07
CA ASN A 252 3.47 27.39 -21.48
C ASN A 252 2.58 28.54 -21.97
N SER A 253 3.15 29.74 -22.01
CA SER A 253 2.51 31.00 -22.42
C SER A 253 2.92 31.43 -23.84
N TRP A 254 3.11 30.46 -24.75
CA TRP A 254 3.51 30.71 -26.15
C TRP A 254 2.44 30.30 -27.17
N GLY A 255 1.19 30.12 -26.71
CA GLY A 255 0.07 29.73 -27.56
C GLY A 255 0.03 28.23 -27.87
N GLN A 256 -1.02 27.83 -28.59
CA GLN A 256 -1.29 26.41 -28.87
C GLN A 256 -0.46 25.87 -30.04
N ASP A 257 0.15 26.73 -30.86
CA ASP A 257 0.98 26.30 -31.97
C ASP A 257 2.36 25.79 -31.51
N TRP A 258 2.76 26.13 -30.28
CA TRP A 258 4.01 25.66 -29.68
C TRP A 258 3.82 24.36 -28.90
N GLY A 259 4.78 23.44 -28.99
CA GLY A 259 4.78 22.21 -28.21
C GLY A 259 3.57 21.33 -28.50
N ASN A 260 2.95 20.77 -27.46
CA ASN A 260 1.73 19.98 -27.56
C ASN A 260 0.50 20.82 -27.19
N ARG A 261 0.01 21.65 -28.13
CA ARG A 261 -1.10 22.59 -27.87
C ARG A 261 -0.79 23.56 -26.71
N GLY A 262 0.46 24.00 -26.65
CA GLY A 262 1.00 24.87 -25.60
C GLY A 262 1.48 24.15 -24.34
N ASP A 263 1.37 22.82 -24.28
CA ASP A 263 1.92 22.01 -23.20
C ASP A 263 3.25 21.35 -23.58
N VAL A 264 4.06 21.05 -22.57
CA VAL A 264 5.27 20.22 -22.67
C VAL A 264 5.40 19.34 -21.44
N LYS A 265 6.06 18.19 -21.60
CA LYS A 265 6.48 17.38 -20.46
C LYS A 265 7.96 17.60 -20.21
N LEU A 266 8.35 18.10 -19.03
CA LEU A 266 9.77 18.25 -18.67
C LEU A 266 10.21 17.03 -17.89
N SER A 267 11.30 16.38 -18.31
CA SER A 267 11.82 15.20 -17.61
C SER A 267 12.31 15.53 -16.20
N TRP A 268 12.27 14.54 -15.30
CA TRP A 268 12.82 14.72 -13.94
C TRP A 268 14.31 15.05 -13.94
N ALA A 269 15.09 14.49 -14.88
CA ALA A 269 16.50 14.85 -15.04
C ALA A 269 16.66 16.36 -15.31
N PHE A 270 15.91 16.89 -16.28
CA PHE A 270 15.91 18.32 -16.57
C PHE A 270 15.46 19.15 -15.36
N VAL A 271 14.38 18.76 -14.68
CA VAL A 271 13.88 19.50 -13.51
C VAL A 271 14.90 19.53 -12.37
N ASN A 272 15.50 18.38 -12.05
CA ASN A 272 16.44 18.25 -10.94
C ASN A 272 17.71 19.09 -11.15
N GLU A 273 18.14 19.23 -12.40
CA GLU A 273 19.36 19.96 -12.74
C GLU A 273 19.08 21.45 -13.04
N GLN A 274 18.00 21.74 -13.78
CA GLN A 274 17.79 23.04 -14.40
C GLN A 274 16.71 23.90 -13.72
N ALA A 275 15.87 23.36 -12.82
CA ALA A 275 14.89 24.19 -12.14
C ALA A 275 15.55 25.18 -11.17
N ILE A 276 15.17 26.46 -11.27
CA ILE A 276 15.80 27.57 -10.52
C ILE A 276 14.85 28.29 -9.58
N SER A 277 13.53 28.13 -9.72
CA SER A 277 12.56 28.66 -8.74
C SER A 277 11.27 27.88 -8.82
N ALA A 278 10.57 27.64 -7.71
CA ALA A 278 9.23 27.08 -7.74
C ALA A 278 8.35 27.58 -6.60
N HIS A 279 7.09 27.86 -6.91
CA HIS A 279 6.09 28.25 -5.92
C HIS A 279 4.81 27.48 -6.12
N ALA A 280 4.32 26.85 -5.05
CA ALA A 280 2.98 26.29 -5.01
C ALA A 280 1.98 27.41 -4.74
N VAL A 281 0.90 27.49 -5.52
CA VAL A 281 -0.16 28.49 -5.35
C VAL A 281 -1.42 27.80 -4.85
N TYR A 282 -2.07 28.37 -3.83
CA TYR A 282 -3.21 27.82 -3.13
C TYR A 282 -4.45 28.70 -3.31
N GLY A 283 -5.44 28.18 -4.03
CA GLY A 283 -6.75 28.79 -4.18
C GLY A 283 -6.78 30.19 -4.82
N ILE A 284 -8.01 30.68 -5.00
CA ILE A 284 -8.30 32.07 -5.34
C ILE A 284 -9.45 32.57 -4.47
N THR A 285 -9.48 33.88 -4.26
CA THR A 285 -10.61 34.61 -3.70
C THR A 285 -11.20 35.46 -4.81
N THR A 286 -12.47 35.22 -5.15
CA THR A 286 -13.24 35.97 -6.14
C THR A 286 -14.57 36.40 -5.53
N PRO A 287 -15.28 37.41 -6.09
CA PRO A 287 -16.67 37.63 -5.72
C PRO A 287 -17.47 36.33 -5.89
N ALA A 288 -18.44 36.11 -5.01
CA ALA A 288 -19.43 35.09 -5.25
C ALA A 288 -20.07 35.39 -6.62
N THR A 289 -19.97 34.45 -7.55
CA THR A 289 -20.74 34.50 -8.78
C THR A 289 -22.21 34.57 -8.35
N PRO A 290 -23.01 35.58 -8.75
CA PRO A 290 -24.45 35.51 -8.54
C PRO A 290 -24.90 34.15 -9.08
N ALA A 291 -25.60 33.37 -8.26
CA ALA A 291 -26.04 32.04 -8.67
C ALA A 291 -26.76 32.18 -10.02
N ASP A 292 -26.20 31.57 -11.06
CA ASP A 292 -26.91 31.37 -12.31
C ASP A 292 -28.11 30.47 -11.96
N PRO A 293 -29.36 30.94 -12.06
CA PRO A 293 -30.52 30.12 -11.74
C PRO A 293 -30.67 28.92 -12.69
N SER A 294 -29.87 28.83 -13.75
CA SER A 294 -29.84 27.74 -14.72
C SER A 294 -28.62 26.81 -14.60
N ALA A 295 -27.65 27.11 -13.74
CA ALA A 295 -26.55 26.18 -13.46
C ALA A 295 -27.04 25.10 -12.48
N PRO A 296 -26.89 23.80 -12.78
CA PRO A 296 -27.31 22.75 -11.86
C PRO A 296 -26.50 22.89 -10.57
N VAL A 297 -27.18 23.19 -9.46
CA VAL A 297 -26.61 23.12 -8.11
C VAL A 297 -26.11 21.69 -7.96
N VAL A 298 -24.78 21.50 -8.02
CA VAL A 298 -24.19 20.20 -7.72
C VAL A 298 -24.30 20.05 -6.20
N PRO A 299 -25.19 19.19 -5.68
CA PRO A 299 -25.30 19.03 -4.25
C PRO A 299 -24.03 18.38 -3.70
N ALA A 300 -23.70 18.67 -2.44
CA ALA A 300 -22.73 17.86 -1.72
C ALA A 300 -23.17 16.38 -1.79
N PRO A 301 -22.23 15.43 -1.86
CA PRO A 301 -22.58 14.02 -1.91
C PRO A 301 -23.43 13.65 -0.71
N THR A 302 -24.44 12.81 -0.91
CA THR A 302 -25.18 12.21 0.21
C THR A 302 -24.67 10.79 0.44
N VAL A 303 -24.70 10.35 1.69
CA VAL A 303 -24.44 8.96 2.06
C VAL A 303 -25.72 8.41 2.67
N THR A 304 -26.29 7.40 2.04
CA THR A 304 -27.54 6.76 2.49
C THR A 304 -27.28 5.45 3.21
N ALA A 305 -26.18 4.75 2.90
CA ALA A 305 -25.82 3.52 3.58
C ALA A 305 -24.33 3.19 3.46
N LEU A 306 -23.81 2.57 4.52
CA LEU A 306 -22.60 1.73 4.48
C LEU A 306 -23.07 0.27 4.38
N SER A 307 -22.44 -0.55 3.55
CA SER A 307 -22.80 -1.98 3.46
C SER A 307 -22.47 -2.79 4.71
N VAL A 308 -21.54 -2.30 5.53
CA VAL A 308 -21.26 -2.77 6.89
C VAL A 308 -21.00 -1.55 7.78
N THR A 309 -21.46 -1.60 9.02
CA THR A 309 -21.35 -0.51 10.00
C THR A 309 -20.24 -0.72 11.02
N ASP A 310 -19.55 -1.85 10.97
CA ASP A 310 -18.44 -2.18 11.84
C ASP A 310 -17.42 -3.08 11.14
N GLY A 311 -16.20 -3.09 11.68
CA GLY A 311 -15.11 -3.92 11.16
C GLY A 311 -13.73 -3.50 11.66
N THR A 312 -12.73 -4.31 11.34
CA THR A 312 -11.32 -4.02 11.62
C THR A 312 -10.67 -3.26 10.45
N ALA A 313 -9.45 -2.77 10.65
CA ALA A 313 -8.67 -2.16 9.58
C ALA A 313 -8.55 -3.11 8.36
N GLY A 314 -8.76 -2.57 7.16
CA GLY A 314 -8.74 -3.32 5.91
C GLY A 314 -10.07 -3.96 5.50
N THR A 315 -11.08 -3.96 6.38
CA THR A 315 -12.45 -4.36 6.04
C THR A 315 -12.90 -3.63 4.78
N LEU A 316 -13.45 -4.38 3.81
CA LEU A 316 -13.98 -3.82 2.58
C LEU A 316 -15.46 -3.50 2.77
N LEU A 317 -15.86 -2.28 2.45
CA LEU A 317 -17.26 -1.88 2.45
C LEU A 317 -17.59 -1.05 1.21
N SER A 318 -18.88 -1.01 0.88
CA SER A 318 -19.41 -0.09 -0.12
C SER A 318 -20.21 1.03 0.52
N ILE A 319 -20.12 2.24 -0.03
CA ILE A 319 -20.88 3.41 0.35
C ILE A 319 -21.88 3.70 -0.78
N SER A 320 -23.15 3.78 -0.42
CA SER A 320 -24.25 4.14 -1.32
C SER A 320 -24.78 5.54 -1.01
N GLY A 321 -25.31 6.23 -2.02
CA GLY A 321 -25.81 7.59 -1.89
C GLY A 321 -25.90 8.29 -3.24
N SER A 322 -26.01 9.62 -3.25
CA SER A 322 -26.11 10.44 -4.46
C SER A 322 -24.93 11.40 -4.62
N GLY A 323 -24.59 11.79 -5.85
CA GLY A 323 -23.50 12.74 -6.13
C GLY A 323 -22.10 12.15 -5.94
N LEU A 324 -21.98 10.82 -5.94
CA LEU A 324 -20.72 10.09 -5.68
C LEU A 324 -19.76 10.12 -6.89
N GLU A 325 -20.23 10.52 -8.07
CA GLU A 325 -19.42 10.62 -9.29
C GLU A 325 -18.27 11.61 -9.10
N ARG A 326 -18.48 12.63 -8.26
CA ARG A 326 -17.54 13.72 -7.99
C ARG A 326 -16.81 13.58 -6.65
N THR A 327 -16.85 12.40 -6.02
CA THR A 327 -16.09 12.17 -4.79
C THR A 327 -14.59 12.33 -5.03
N THR A 328 -13.94 13.12 -4.17
CA THR A 328 -12.50 13.39 -4.15
C THR A 328 -11.81 12.80 -2.91
N ALA A 329 -12.55 12.54 -1.82
CA ALA A 329 -12.01 11.90 -0.63
C ALA A 329 -13.10 11.12 0.12
N VAL A 330 -12.68 10.09 0.85
CA VAL A 330 -13.48 9.43 1.88
C VAL A 330 -12.66 9.44 3.17
N ARG A 331 -13.29 9.72 4.30
CA ARG A 331 -12.66 9.74 5.62
C ARG A 331 -13.46 8.94 6.63
N PHE A 332 -12.75 8.33 7.58
CA PHE A 332 -13.26 7.67 8.77
C PHE A 332 -12.73 8.45 9.97
N GLY A 333 -13.54 9.35 10.53
CA GLY A 333 -13.07 10.40 11.43
C GLY A 333 -11.99 11.25 10.75
N ASP A 334 -10.82 11.34 11.39
CA ASP A 334 -9.68 12.10 10.86
C ASP A 334 -8.89 11.35 9.75
N TRP A 335 -9.10 10.04 9.62
CA TRP A 335 -8.29 9.17 8.77
C TRP A 335 -8.81 9.11 7.33
N ALA A 336 -7.96 9.43 6.36
CA ALA A 336 -8.29 9.29 4.94
C ALA A 336 -8.30 7.82 4.50
N ALA A 337 -9.28 7.45 3.67
CA ALA A 337 -9.42 6.11 3.11
C ALA A 337 -9.27 6.13 1.59
N GLY A 338 -8.58 5.13 1.05
CA GLY A 338 -8.54 4.87 -0.38
C GLY A 338 -9.87 4.26 -0.85
N PHE A 339 -10.36 4.69 -2.00
CA PHE A 339 -11.62 4.22 -2.56
C PHE A 339 -11.53 3.99 -4.07
N THR A 340 -12.40 3.12 -4.55
CA THR A 340 -12.65 2.89 -5.98
C THR A 340 -14.12 3.13 -6.28
N LYS A 341 -14.42 3.52 -7.52
CA LYS A 341 -15.79 3.79 -7.99
C LYS A 341 -16.23 2.62 -8.84
N TRP A 342 -17.44 2.11 -8.63
CA TRP A 342 -17.96 1.02 -9.43
C TRP A 342 -19.47 1.15 -9.63
N GLU A 343 -19.89 1.02 -10.89
CA GLU A 343 -21.30 1.07 -11.27
C GLU A 343 -21.99 -0.26 -10.96
N THR A 344 -23.14 -0.18 -10.27
CA THR A 344 -23.99 -1.34 -9.99
C THR A 344 -25.38 -1.10 -10.58
N PRO A 345 -26.23 -2.13 -10.72
CA PRO A 345 -27.62 -1.92 -11.16
C PRO A 345 -28.41 -0.91 -10.30
N ASP A 346 -28.02 -0.75 -9.02
CA ASP A 346 -28.64 0.20 -8.09
C ASP A 346 -28.00 1.61 -8.12
N GLY A 347 -27.09 1.86 -9.08
CA GLY A 347 -26.32 3.10 -9.21
C GLY A 347 -24.85 3.00 -8.78
N LEU A 348 -24.14 4.12 -8.88
CA LEU A 348 -22.72 4.23 -8.55
C LEU A 348 -22.49 4.04 -7.04
N LYS A 349 -21.54 3.17 -6.68
CA LYS A 349 -21.09 2.98 -5.28
C LYS A 349 -19.60 3.26 -5.13
N LEU A 350 -19.19 3.68 -3.93
CA LEU A 350 -17.77 3.77 -3.57
C LEU A 350 -17.37 2.52 -2.81
N TYR A 351 -16.34 1.82 -3.26
CA TYR A 351 -15.76 0.66 -2.57
C TYR A 351 -14.51 1.11 -1.83
N VAL A 352 -14.54 1.00 -0.51
CA VAL A 352 -13.59 1.62 0.41
C VAL A 352 -13.01 0.56 1.33
N ARG A 353 -11.70 0.64 1.57
CA ARG A 353 -11.06 -0.15 2.63
C ARG A 353 -10.95 0.71 3.88
N VAL A 354 -11.44 0.18 5.00
CA VAL A 354 -11.34 0.84 6.31
C VAL A 354 -9.87 1.15 6.61
N PRO A 355 -9.49 2.42 6.83
CA PRO A 355 -8.10 2.80 7.00
C PRO A 355 -7.53 2.29 8.33
N PRO A 356 -6.20 2.18 8.48
CA PRO A 356 -5.58 1.75 9.73
C PRO A 356 -5.90 2.73 10.86
N GLN A 357 -6.51 2.23 11.93
CA GLN A 357 -6.76 2.97 13.17
C GLN A 357 -6.34 2.10 14.36
N ASN A 358 -5.66 2.71 15.34
CA ASN A 358 -5.05 2.00 16.47
C ASN A 358 -5.95 1.91 17.72
N ALA A 359 -7.18 2.44 17.66
CA ALA A 359 -8.11 2.47 18.79
C ALA A 359 -9.52 2.05 18.35
N PRO A 360 -10.17 1.09 19.04
CA PRO A 360 -11.57 0.73 18.85
C PRO A 360 -12.51 1.92 19.16
N GLY A 361 -13.64 1.99 18.47
CA GLY A 361 -14.64 3.03 18.70
C GLY A 361 -15.39 3.47 17.45
N THR A 362 -16.46 4.25 17.64
CA THR A 362 -17.31 4.73 16.55
C THR A 362 -16.79 6.05 15.99
N VAL A 363 -16.72 6.15 14.65
CA VAL A 363 -16.33 7.35 13.92
C VAL A 363 -17.38 7.72 12.87
N ASP A 364 -17.26 8.94 12.35
CA ASP A 364 -18.04 9.41 11.21
C ASP A 364 -17.35 9.10 9.88
N VAL A 365 -18.10 8.54 8.94
CA VAL A 365 -17.69 8.33 7.56
C VAL A 365 -18.15 9.52 6.72
N GLN A 366 -17.23 10.36 6.28
CA GLN A 366 -17.54 11.49 5.41
C GLN A 366 -17.02 11.26 4.00
N VAL A 367 -17.88 11.52 3.01
CA VAL A 367 -17.54 11.58 1.60
C VAL A 367 -17.40 13.05 1.22
N THR A 368 -16.24 13.44 0.69
CA THR A 368 -16.01 14.79 0.16
C THR A 368 -16.15 14.77 -1.35
N GLY A 369 -16.99 15.64 -1.89
CA GLY A 369 -17.07 15.94 -3.32
C GLY A 369 -16.75 17.41 -3.59
N ASP A 370 -16.83 17.80 -4.86
CA ASP A 370 -16.52 19.19 -5.29
C ASP A 370 -17.37 20.27 -4.58
N ALA A 371 -18.59 19.92 -4.15
CA ALA A 371 -19.52 20.81 -3.44
C ALA A 371 -19.44 20.73 -1.90
N GLY A 372 -18.48 19.99 -1.35
CA GLY A 372 -18.25 19.86 0.09
C GLY A 372 -18.42 18.44 0.63
N ASN A 373 -18.53 18.33 1.96
CA ASN A 373 -18.65 17.06 2.67
C ASN A 373 -20.10 16.60 2.74
N SER A 374 -20.31 15.29 2.70
CA SER A 374 -21.58 14.68 3.07
C SER A 374 -21.95 15.00 4.51
N ALA A 375 -23.24 15.10 4.78
CA ALA A 375 -23.75 15.26 6.13
C ALA A 375 -23.38 14.05 7.02
N VAL A 376 -23.17 14.31 8.31
CA VAL A 376 -23.06 13.25 9.31
C VAL A 376 -24.46 12.84 9.75
N SER A 377 -24.74 11.54 9.74
CA SER A 377 -26.01 10.96 10.18
C SER A 377 -25.78 9.57 10.80
N SER A 378 -26.85 8.87 11.16
CA SER A 378 -26.77 7.46 11.55
C SER A 378 -26.25 6.56 10.41
N ALA A 379 -26.54 6.92 9.16
CA ALA A 379 -26.09 6.18 7.97
C ALA A 379 -24.57 6.32 7.70
N THR A 380 -23.89 7.24 8.39
CA THR A 380 -22.45 7.47 8.26
C THR A 380 -21.66 7.03 9.47
N LYS A 381 -22.23 6.25 10.40
CA LYS A 381 -21.49 5.76 11.57
C LYS A 381 -20.78 4.46 11.24
N PHE A 382 -19.49 4.39 11.53
CA PHE A 382 -18.70 3.17 11.43
C PHE A 382 -17.98 2.88 12.75
N THR A 383 -18.11 1.67 13.27
CA THR A 383 -17.47 1.23 14.52
C THR A 383 -16.24 0.39 14.23
N TYR A 384 -15.07 0.93 14.58
CA TYR A 384 -13.82 0.18 14.60
C TYR A 384 -13.88 -0.89 15.68
N LEU A 385 -13.85 -2.14 15.24
CA LEU A 385 -13.70 -3.28 16.12
C LEU A 385 -12.22 -3.43 16.52
N PRO A 386 -11.93 -3.95 17.74
CA PRO A 386 -10.61 -4.39 18.09
C PRO A 386 -10.05 -5.37 17.04
N PRO A 387 -8.73 -5.37 16.79
CA PRO A 387 -8.10 -6.35 15.91
C PRO A 387 -8.41 -7.77 16.37
N VAL A 388 -8.60 -8.68 15.41
CA VAL A 388 -8.73 -10.10 15.71
C VAL A 388 -7.39 -10.64 16.22
N PRO A 389 -7.39 -11.68 17.08
CA PRO A 389 -6.15 -12.20 17.65
C PRO A 389 -5.17 -12.72 16.59
N ALA A 390 -3.88 -12.74 16.89
CA ALA A 390 -2.88 -13.35 16.00
C ALA A 390 -2.00 -14.35 16.74
N VAL A 391 -1.73 -15.52 16.14
CA VAL A 391 -0.77 -16.49 16.69
C VAL A 391 0.60 -16.26 16.05
N THR A 392 1.61 -16.00 16.89
CA THR A 392 2.99 -15.77 16.43
C THR A 392 3.93 -16.93 16.77
N GLY A 393 3.60 -17.75 17.78
CA GLY A 393 4.42 -18.90 18.14
C GLY A 393 3.79 -19.86 19.13
N LEU A 394 4.31 -21.09 19.14
CA LEU A 394 3.93 -22.17 20.05
C LEU A 394 5.20 -22.74 20.69
N SER A 395 5.21 -22.87 22.02
CA SER A 395 6.33 -23.46 22.74
C SER A 395 5.85 -24.36 23.88
N PRO A 396 6.17 -25.67 23.87
CA PRO A 396 6.80 -26.38 22.75
C PRO A 396 5.91 -26.37 21.50
N GLY A 397 6.47 -26.54 20.31
CA GLY A 397 5.72 -26.65 19.04
C GLY A 397 5.16 -28.05 18.75
N SER A 398 5.26 -28.97 19.71
CA SER A 398 4.87 -30.37 19.53
C SER A 398 4.58 -31.09 20.85
N ALA A 399 3.79 -32.16 20.79
CA ALA A 399 3.48 -33.05 21.92
C ALA A 399 3.47 -34.52 21.50
N LEU A 400 3.42 -35.41 22.49
CA LEU A 400 3.15 -36.82 22.25
C LEU A 400 1.65 -37.03 21.94
N VAL A 401 1.33 -38.11 21.22
CA VAL A 401 -0.06 -38.50 20.88
C VAL A 401 -1.01 -38.63 22.08
N PHE A 402 -0.47 -38.79 23.29
CA PHE A 402 -1.23 -38.88 24.54
C PHE A 402 -1.74 -37.53 25.06
N GLY A 403 -1.24 -36.41 24.53
CA GLY A 403 -1.53 -35.09 25.06
C GLY A 403 -0.92 -34.85 26.45
N GLY A 404 -1.51 -33.92 27.21
CA GLY A 404 -1.13 -33.55 28.57
C GLY A 404 -0.01 -32.51 28.68
N ALA A 405 0.70 -32.23 27.58
CA ALA A 405 1.71 -31.18 27.56
C ALA A 405 1.08 -29.78 27.68
N THR A 406 1.56 -28.96 28.62
CA THR A 406 1.22 -27.54 28.66
C THR A 406 1.99 -26.81 27.57
N VAL A 407 1.27 -26.12 26.69
CA VAL A 407 1.81 -25.35 25.56
C VAL A 407 1.57 -23.88 25.81
N ARG A 408 2.62 -23.06 25.66
CA ARG A 408 2.52 -21.61 25.63
C ARG A 408 2.31 -21.14 24.19
N LEU A 409 1.23 -20.39 23.97
CA LEU A 409 0.93 -19.69 22.73
C LEU A 409 1.33 -18.22 22.90
N SER A 410 2.16 -17.72 21.98
CA SER A 410 2.49 -16.29 21.86
C SER A 410 1.69 -15.67 20.72
N GLY A 411 1.28 -14.41 20.89
CA GLY A 411 0.41 -13.75 19.94
C GLY A 411 0.20 -12.27 20.21
N THR A 412 -0.82 -11.71 19.58
CA THR A 412 -1.37 -10.37 19.88
C THR A 412 -2.86 -10.47 20.11
N ASP A 413 -3.41 -9.49 20.84
CA ASP A 413 -4.85 -9.29 21.06
C ASP A 413 -5.55 -10.50 21.69
N LEU A 414 -4.84 -11.23 22.56
CA LEU A 414 -5.32 -12.50 23.12
C LEU A 414 -6.28 -12.35 24.31
N THR A 415 -6.49 -11.14 24.85
CA THR A 415 -7.24 -10.92 26.12
C THR A 415 -8.66 -11.52 26.13
N GLY A 416 -9.34 -11.56 24.98
CA GLY A 416 -10.70 -12.11 24.85
C GLY A 416 -10.78 -13.61 24.53
N VAL A 417 -9.63 -14.27 24.37
CA VAL A 417 -9.57 -15.67 23.95
C VAL A 417 -9.89 -16.60 25.12
N THR A 418 -10.92 -17.43 24.96
CA THR A 418 -11.32 -18.44 25.96
C THR A 418 -10.97 -19.86 25.55
N THR A 419 -10.75 -20.10 24.25
CA THR A 419 -10.48 -21.43 23.70
C THR A 419 -9.38 -21.41 22.65
N VAL A 420 -8.68 -22.54 22.53
CA VAL A 420 -7.67 -22.81 21.49
C VAL A 420 -8.18 -23.97 20.65
N ARG A 421 -8.19 -23.81 19.34
CA ARG A 421 -8.58 -24.84 18.38
C ARG A 421 -7.34 -25.46 17.74
N ILE A 422 -7.21 -26.78 17.81
CA ILE A 422 -6.12 -27.58 17.24
C ILE A 422 -6.75 -28.53 16.21
N GLY A 423 -6.64 -28.19 14.93
CA GLY A 423 -7.44 -28.81 13.87
C GLY A 423 -8.94 -28.58 14.10
N THR A 424 -9.66 -29.65 14.43
CA THR A 424 -11.09 -29.62 14.80
C THR A 424 -11.32 -29.70 16.30
N THR A 425 -10.29 -29.99 17.10
CA THR A 425 -10.41 -30.18 18.55
C THR A 425 -10.29 -28.84 19.28
N ILE A 426 -11.16 -28.57 20.23
CA ILE A 426 -11.18 -27.33 21.01
C ILE A 426 -10.77 -27.63 22.46
N VAL A 427 -9.87 -26.82 23.00
CA VAL A 427 -9.44 -26.87 24.41
C VAL A 427 -9.53 -25.50 25.07
N ALA A 428 -9.62 -25.47 26.40
CA ALA A 428 -9.66 -24.24 27.16
C ALA A 428 -8.31 -23.51 27.14
N ALA A 429 -8.34 -22.19 26.97
CA ALA A 429 -7.20 -21.32 27.21
C ALA A 429 -7.03 -21.07 28.72
N LYS A 430 -5.78 -20.88 29.16
CA LYS A 430 -5.38 -20.64 30.55
C LYS A 430 -4.32 -19.54 30.59
N SER A 431 -4.22 -18.82 31.71
CA SER A 431 -3.20 -17.77 31.92
C SER A 431 -3.13 -16.77 30.76
N VAL A 432 -4.31 -16.28 30.34
CA VAL A 432 -4.46 -15.39 29.18
C VAL A 432 -4.01 -13.98 29.54
N THR A 433 -3.15 -13.42 28.69
CA THR A 433 -2.65 -12.04 28.71
C THR A 433 -2.76 -11.48 27.29
N PRO A 434 -2.58 -10.17 27.06
CA PRO A 434 -2.68 -9.61 25.70
C PRO A 434 -1.76 -10.26 24.65
N THR A 435 -0.63 -10.84 25.07
CA THR A 435 0.39 -11.39 24.15
C THR A 435 0.76 -12.85 24.38
N SER A 436 0.16 -13.49 25.38
CA SER A 436 0.43 -14.89 25.71
C SER A 436 -0.79 -15.58 26.32
N LEU A 437 -0.98 -16.85 26.00
CA LEU A 437 -1.82 -17.76 26.76
C LEU A 437 -1.16 -19.14 26.87
N THR A 438 -1.73 -20.01 27.70
CA THR A 438 -1.35 -21.42 27.77
C THR A 438 -2.56 -22.30 27.52
N PHE A 439 -2.35 -23.53 27.05
CA PHE A 439 -3.37 -24.56 26.97
C PHE A 439 -2.73 -25.93 27.20
N VAL A 440 -3.56 -26.94 27.49
CA VAL A 440 -3.09 -28.33 27.60
C VAL A 440 -3.39 -29.04 26.29
N ALA A 441 -2.37 -29.57 25.63
CA ALA A 441 -2.52 -30.32 24.40
C ALA A 441 -3.39 -31.57 24.65
N PRO A 442 -4.51 -31.76 23.93
CA PRO A 442 -5.33 -32.97 24.05
C PRO A 442 -4.61 -34.17 23.43
N ALA A 443 -5.08 -35.39 23.71
CA ALA A 443 -4.64 -36.58 22.98
C ALA A 443 -5.14 -36.51 21.53
N MET A 444 -4.24 -36.70 20.57
CA MET A 444 -4.52 -36.60 19.14
C MET A 444 -3.66 -37.61 18.35
N PRO A 445 -4.12 -38.09 17.18
CA PRO A 445 -3.30 -38.91 16.29
C PRO A 445 -2.04 -38.19 15.81
N VAL A 446 -1.02 -38.95 15.38
CA VAL A 446 0.19 -38.41 14.76
C VAL A 446 -0.17 -37.52 13.56
N GLY A 447 0.42 -36.33 13.49
CA GLY A 447 0.18 -35.39 12.41
C GLY A 447 0.55 -33.96 12.79
N SER A 448 0.49 -33.06 11.80
CA SER A 448 0.56 -31.61 12.02
C SER A 448 -0.85 -31.03 11.94
N TYR A 449 -1.19 -30.20 12.92
CA TYR A 449 -2.50 -29.56 13.02
C TYR A 449 -2.32 -28.05 13.14
N GLU A 450 -3.19 -27.33 12.45
CA GLU A 450 -3.29 -25.88 12.62
C GLU A 450 -3.83 -25.54 14.01
N VAL A 451 -3.21 -24.53 14.62
CA VAL A 451 -3.63 -23.96 15.90
C VAL A 451 -4.13 -22.56 15.66
N ALA A 452 -5.41 -22.35 15.94
CA ALA A 452 -6.05 -21.05 15.85
C ALA A 452 -6.71 -20.70 17.19
N VAL A 453 -6.90 -19.42 17.43
CA VAL A 453 -7.68 -18.91 18.55
C VAL A 453 -8.82 -18.09 18.01
N ASN A 454 -9.92 -18.03 18.77
CA ASN A 454 -11.09 -17.25 18.41
C ASN A 454 -11.50 -16.42 19.62
N ASP A 455 -11.87 -15.17 19.36
CA ASP A 455 -12.57 -14.33 20.32
C ASP A 455 -13.91 -13.88 19.74
N LYS A 456 -14.57 -12.92 20.39
CA LYS A 456 -15.86 -12.40 19.93
C LYS A 456 -15.77 -11.55 18.65
N TYR A 457 -14.56 -11.19 18.20
CA TYR A 457 -14.31 -10.40 17.00
C TYR A 457 -13.87 -11.26 15.81
N GLY A 458 -13.38 -12.47 16.05
CA GLY A 458 -13.23 -13.49 15.01
C GLY A 458 -12.07 -14.45 15.22
N LEU A 459 -11.82 -15.25 14.17
CA LEU A 459 -10.75 -16.24 14.12
C LEU A 459 -9.40 -15.57 13.85
N SER A 460 -8.34 -16.10 14.46
CA SER A 460 -7.00 -15.56 14.29
C SER A 460 -6.49 -15.58 12.84
N THR A 461 -5.86 -14.48 12.41
CA THR A 461 -5.37 -14.27 11.02
C THR A 461 -4.17 -15.13 10.62
N ARG A 462 -3.47 -15.72 11.59
CA ARG A 462 -2.33 -16.63 11.36
C ARG A 462 -2.49 -17.83 12.28
N ALA A 463 -2.59 -19.03 11.70
CA ALA A 463 -2.59 -20.27 12.47
C ALA A 463 -1.14 -20.70 12.77
N GLY A 464 -0.86 -21.06 14.02
CA GLY A 464 0.36 -21.80 14.36
C GLY A 464 0.27 -23.24 13.83
N GLN A 465 1.40 -23.94 13.67
CA GLN A 465 1.40 -25.38 13.37
C GLN A 465 1.88 -26.14 14.61
N PHE A 466 1.15 -27.19 15.00
CA PHE A 466 1.48 -28.01 16.16
C PHE A 466 1.55 -29.49 15.80
N THR A 467 2.66 -30.14 16.12
CA THR A 467 2.92 -31.52 15.71
C THR A 467 2.69 -32.51 16.84
N TYR A 468 1.88 -33.55 16.57
CA TYR A 468 1.76 -34.73 17.41
C TYR A 468 2.66 -35.84 16.89
N ARG A 469 3.49 -36.39 17.77
CA ARG A 469 4.42 -37.49 17.47
C ARG A 469 4.22 -38.69 18.38
N ASN A 470 4.60 -39.86 17.89
CA ASN A 470 4.70 -41.04 18.74
C ASN A 470 5.84 -40.89 19.75
N PRO A 471 5.72 -41.50 20.95
CA PRO A 471 6.87 -41.68 21.83
C PRO A 471 7.90 -42.62 21.17
N PRO A 472 9.13 -42.72 21.71
CA PRO A 472 10.07 -43.76 21.31
C PRO A 472 9.47 -45.17 21.47
N ALA A 473 9.94 -46.11 20.66
CA ALA A 473 9.59 -47.53 20.81
C ALA A 473 10.00 -48.03 22.21
N PRO A 474 9.19 -48.91 22.82
CA PRO A 474 9.47 -49.41 24.15
C PRO A 474 10.73 -50.27 24.15
N THR A 475 11.49 -50.24 25.25
CA THR A 475 12.65 -51.12 25.44
C THR A 475 12.38 -52.08 26.57
N VAL A 476 12.77 -53.34 26.38
CA VAL A 476 12.81 -54.36 27.44
C VAL A 476 14.27 -54.56 27.81
N THR A 477 14.63 -54.27 29.06
CA THR A 477 16.01 -54.39 29.54
C THR A 477 16.24 -55.66 30.36
N ALA A 478 15.20 -56.17 31.04
CA ALA A 478 15.29 -57.40 31.81
C ALA A 478 13.96 -58.14 31.93
N LEU A 479 14.04 -59.48 32.02
CA LEU A 479 12.99 -60.36 32.48
C LEU A 479 13.49 -61.05 33.76
N THR A 480 12.72 -60.96 34.84
CA THR A 480 13.10 -61.53 36.13
C THR A 480 11.98 -62.39 36.70
N PRO A 481 12.14 -63.71 36.77
CA PRO A 481 13.25 -64.50 36.21
C PRO A 481 13.24 -64.55 34.66
N ARG A 482 14.38 -64.89 34.05
CA ARG A 482 14.50 -65.08 32.58
C ARG A 482 14.22 -66.53 32.13
N THR A 483 14.01 -67.43 33.08
CA THR A 483 13.67 -68.84 32.85
C THR A 483 12.56 -69.29 33.80
N GLY A 484 11.86 -70.38 33.44
CA GLY A 484 10.82 -70.98 34.28
C GLY A 484 10.53 -72.43 33.90
N PRO A 485 9.90 -73.21 34.79
CA PRO A 485 9.59 -74.62 34.52
C PRO A 485 8.51 -74.80 33.46
N THR A 486 8.57 -75.87 32.67
CA THR A 486 7.55 -76.20 31.66
C THR A 486 6.18 -76.57 32.23
N ASN A 487 6.10 -76.93 33.52
CA ASN A 487 4.92 -77.50 34.15
C ASN A 487 4.23 -76.60 35.21
N LYS A 488 4.71 -75.37 35.44
CA LYS A 488 4.11 -74.43 36.40
C LYS A 488 4.06 -73.02 35.84
N ALA A 489 3.08 -72.24 36.29
CA ALA A 489 3.03 -70.84 35.95
C ALA A 489 4.21 -70.08 36.59
N THR A 490 4.85 -69.18 35.83
CA THR A 490 6.01 -68.41 36.31
C THR A 490 5.65 -66.92 36.37
N PRO A 491 5.63 -66.28 37.55
CA PRO A 491 5.51 -64.83 37.63
C PRO A 491 6.82 -64.20 37.13
N VAL A 492 6.73 -63.31 36.15
CA VAL A 492 7.87 -62.62 35.54
C VAL A 492 7.65 -61.12 35.65
N VAL A 493 8.67 -60.41 36.13
CA VAL A 493 8.73 -58.95 36.06
C VAL A 493 9.50 -58.56 34.81
N VAL A 494 8.86 -57.79 33.93
CA VAL A 494 9.54 -57.11 32.83
C VAL A 494 9.97 -55.74 33.31
N THR A 495 11.26 -55.43 33.16
CA THR A 495 11.81 -54.07 33.34
C THR A 495 12.14 -53.47 31.97
N GLY A 496 11.84 -52.18 31.80
CA GLY A 496 12.00 -51.50 30.52
C GLY A 496 11.82 -49.99 30.58
N LYS A 497 11.78 -49.34 29.41
CA LYS A 497 11.44 -47.92 29.24
C LYS A 497 10.26 -47.75 28.29
N ASP A 498 9.57 -46.62 28.41
CA ASP A 498 8.45 -46.21 27.54
C ASP A 498 7.29 -47.23 27.51
N LEU A 499 6.96 -47.84 28.65
CA LEU A 499 5.97 -48.92 28.78
C LEU A 499 4.51 -48.44 28.93
N THR A 500 4.24 -47.14 28.73
CA THR A 500 2.88 -46.59 28.84
C THR A 500 2.02 -47.05 27.66
N GLY A 501 0.79 -47.52 27.94
CA GLY A 501 -0.09 -48.09 26.92
C GLY A 501 0.36 -49.45 26.40
N ALA A 502 1.20 -50.17 27.15
CA ALA A 502 1.74 -51.46 26.75
C ALA A 502 0.68 -52.54 26.49
N THR A 503 0.97 -53.35 25.49
CA THR A 503 0.42 -54.68 25.28
C THR A 503 1.60 -55.66 25.25
N VAL A 504 1.47 -56.79 25.92
CA VAL A 504 2.56 -57.78 26.03
C VAL A 504 2.15 -59.01 25.23
N THR A 505 3.04 -59.49 24.36
CA THR A 505 2.89 -60.78 23.69
C THR A 505 4.01 -61.72 24.08
N VAL A 506 3.68 -62.99 24.28
CA VAL A 506 4.62 -64.07 24.54
C VAL A 506 4.35 -65.14 23.50
N ASP A 507 5.37 -65.49 22.72
CA ASP A 507 5.25 -66.40 21.58
C ASP A 507 4.11 -66.00 20.60
N GLY A 508 4.05 -64.70 20.29
CA GLY A 508 3.00 -64.13 19.42
C GLY A 508 1.61 -64.01 20.04
N ARG A 509 1.37 -64.56 21.24
CA ARG A 509 0.05 -64.52 21.91
C ARG A 509 -0.01 -63.43 22.97
N ARG A 510 -1.11 -62.69 23.03
CA ARG A 510 -1.30 -61.59 24.00
C ARG A 510 -1.45 -62.14 25.42
N VAL A 511 -0.72 -61.56 26.37
CA VAL A 511 -0.72 -61.94 27.79
C VAL A 511 -1.20 -60.77 28.66
N ARG A 512 -1.99 -61.07 29.70
CA ARG A 512 -2.41 -60.08 30.71
C ARG A 512 -1.26 -59.79 31.67
N PHE A 513 -1.17 -58.55 32.12
CA PHE A 513 -0.14 -58.11 33.07
C PHE A 513 -0.72 -57.08 34.03
N THR A 514 -0.06 -56.91 35.17
CA THR A 514 -0.29 -55.82 36.11
C THR A 514 0.83 -54.79 35.94
N LYS A 515 0.47 -53.52 35.76
CA LYS A 515 1.46 -52.44 35.75
C LYS A 515 1.95 -52.21 37.19
N ILE A 516 3.27 -52.26 37.41
CA ILE A 516 3.89 -51.91 38.70
C ILE A 516 4.25 -50.43 38.71
N SER A 517 4.94 -49.96 37.66
CA SER A 517 5.41 -48.58 37.53
C SER A 517 5.47 -48.16 36.05
N ALA A 518 6.03 -46.99 35.75
CA ALA A 518 6.28 -46.56 34.37
C ALA A 518 7.32 -47.44 33.64
N THR A 519 8.14 -48.18 34.39
CA THR A 519 9.28 -48.97 33.87
C THR A 519 9.16 -50.46 34.19
N GLN A 520 8.09 -50.90 34.85
CA GLN A 520 7.93 -52.30 35.26
C GLN A 520 6.51 -52.83 35.07
N LEU A 521 6.42 -54.04 34.51
CA LEU A 521 5.19 -54.82 34.36
C LEU A 521 5.38 -56.19 35.03
N ARG A 522 4.32 -56.73 35.63
CA ARG A 522 4.28 -58.11 36.14
C ARG A 522 3.32 -58.96 35.31
N LEU A 523 3.82 -60.04 34.76
CA LEU A 523 3.05 -61.04 34.02
C LEU A 523 3.15 -62.39 34.73
N THR A 524 2.19 -63.26 34.45
CA THR A 524 2.23 -64.67 34.86
C THR A 524 2.24 -65.52 33.60
N LEU A 525 3.37 -66.15 33.32
CA LEU A 525 3.55 -67.03 32.17
C LEU A 525 2.97 -68.41 32.49
N ALA A 526 1.99 -68.88 31.73
CA ALA A 526 1.45 -70.22 31.87
C ALA A 526 2.48 -71.30 31.51
N PRO A 527 2.27 -72.56 31.95
CA PRO A 527 3.03 -73.71 31.45
C PRO A 527 3.12 -73.72 29.92
N HIS A 528 4.29 -74.09 29.40
CA HIS A 528 4.60 -74.09 27.97
C HIS A 528 5.63 -75.18 27.66
N ALA A 529 5.70 -75.60 26.39
CA ALA A 529 6.74 -76.52 25.93
C ALA A 529 8.15 -75.95 26.18
N ALA A 530 9.13 -76.85 26.39
CA ALA A 530 10.52 -76.46 26.61
C ALA A 530 11.06 -75.68 25.40
N GLY A 531 11.82 -74.62 25.65
CA GLY A 531 12.39 -73.79 24.60
C GLY A 531 12.37 -72.30 24.90
N ALA A 532 13.01 -71.54 24.02
CA ALA A 532 13.02 -70.09 24.03
C ALA A 532 11.69 -69.55 23.45
N VAL A 533 11.07 -68.60 24.14
CA VAL A 533 9.91 -67.85 23.65
C VAL A 533 10.21 -66.36 23.59
N ALA A 534 9.67 -65.72 22.55
CA ALA A 534 9.79 -64.28 22.33
C ALA A 534 8.81 -63.52 23.23
N VAL A 535 9.32 -62.61 24.06
CA VAL A 535 8.54 -61.60 24.80
C VAL A 535 8.71 -60.25 24.09
N ARG A 536 7.58 -59.65 23.68
CA ARG A 536 7.56 -58.33 23.05
C ARG A 536 6.57 -57.42 23.74
N ILE A 537 6.94 -56.15 23.86
CA ILE A 537 6.04 -55.10 24.32
C ILE A 537 5.71 -54.21 23.13
N THR A 538 4.42 -54.00 22.87
CA THR A 538 3.95 -53.01 21.89
C THR A 538 3.29 -51.86 22.63
N THR A 539 3.76 -50.64 22.39
CA THR A 539 3.14 -49.38 22.81
C THR A 539 2.81 -48.55 21.58
N PRO A 540 2.13 -47.40 21.73
CA PRO A 540 1.95 -46.46 20.61
C PRO A 540 3.26 -45.95 20.01
N GLY A 541 4.40 -46.10 20.70
CA GLY A 541 5.74 -45.82 20.15
C GLY A 541 6.28 -46.89 19.20
N GLY A 542 5.59 -48.04 19.09
CA GLY A 542 6.01 -49.19 18.30
C GLY A 542 6.20 -50.45 19.14
N THR A 543 6.84 -51.46 18.57
CA THR A 543 7.13 -52.73 19.24
C THR A 543 8.60 -52.78 19.68
N SER A 544 8.85 -53.32 20.86
CA SER A 544 10.20 -53.52 21.38
C SER A 544 10.99 -54.52 20.55
N ALA A 545 12.31 -54.47 20.68
CA ALA A 545 13.15 -55.62 20.38
C ALA A 545 12.69 -56.86 21.17
N GLU A 546 13.04 -58.04 20.68
CA GLU A 546 12.67 -59.31 21.33
C GLU A 546 13.45 -59.52 22.62
N ALA A 547 12.75 -59.85 23.70
CA ALA A 547 13.36 -60.36 24.91
C ALA A 547 13.05 -61.85 25.05
N THR A 548 14.09 -62.68 25.22
CA THR A 548 13.93 -64.14 25.33
C THR A 548 13.66 -64.57 26.77
N PHE A 549 12.59 -65.36 26.96
CA PHE A 549 12.34 -66.17 28.16
C PHE A 549 12.49 -67.66 27.80
N THR A 550 13.12 -68.46 28.66
CA THR A 550 13.36 -69.88 28.38
C THR A 550 12.59 -70.80 29.32
N TYR A 551 11.73 -71.65 28.76
CA TYR A 551 11.10 -72.73 29.50
C TYR A 551 12.05 -73.91 29.61
N VAL A 552 12.32 -74.34 30.84
CA VAL A 552 13.27 -75.41 31.17
C VAL A 552 12.49 -76.62 31.67
N ALA A 553 12.69 -77.77 31.04
CA ALA A 553 12.11 -79.02 31.49
C ALA A 553 12.66 -79.40 32.88
N PRO A 554 11.84 -79.97 33.79
CA PRO A 554 12.34 -80.56 35.01
C PRO A 554 13.43 -81.59 34.69
N ARG A 555 14.52 -81.61 35.45
CA ARG A 555 15.51 -82.69 35.34
C ARG A 555 14.79 -84.01 35.63
N ALA A 556 14.94 -84.99 34.75
CA ALA A 556 14.49 -86.35 35.04
C ALA A 556 15.23 -86.82 36.30
N GLN A 557 14.51 -87.01 37.41
CA GLN A 557 15.06 -87.73 38.55
C GLN A 557 15.17 -89.19 38.11
N LEU A 558 16.39 -89.64 37.84
CA LEU A 558 16.71 -91.06 37.86
C LEU A 558 16.39 -91.56 39.27
N ILE A 559 15.22 -92.15 39.45
CA ILE A 559 14.93 -92.97 40.63
C ILE A 559 15.89 -94.16 40.53
N ARG A 560 17.02 -94.10 41.24
CA ARG A 560 17.83 -95.30 41.48
C ARG A 560 17.03 -96.17 42.46
N GLY A 561 16.30 -97.14 41.90
CA GLY A 561 15.77 -98.28 42.65
C GLY A 561 16.92 -99.08 43.26
N ARG A 562 16.65 -99.61 44.46
CA ARG A 562 17.54 -100.33 45.37
C ARG A 562 18.35 -101.46 44.72
#